data_AF-A0A1F0FWC8-F1
#
_entry.id   AF-A0A1F0FWC8-F1
#
_cell.length_a   1.000
_cell.length_b   1.000
_cell.length_c   1.000
_cell.angle_alpha   90.00
_cell.angle_beta   90.00
_cell.angle_gamma   90.00
#
_symmetry.space_group_name_H-M   'P 1'
#
loop_
_entity.id
_entity.type
_entity.pdbx_description
1 polymer ?
#
loop_
_entity_poly.entity_id
_entity_poly.type
_entity_poly.pdbx_seq_one_letter_code
_entity_poly.pdbx_strand_id
1 'polypeptide(L)'
;MKKSIEIRAVVNYLHLSEPIRRPTERKSYYRLDVLVPKDDNSTLEKIVEAIWAMGVKLDDTDLLKDGDEKGHTLYKGCYYFTAKRASDLDPMKIEGIPRNGTVASMKLLPLRAYVGGAPSVTFRLESISFSN
;
A
#
# COMPACT_ATOMS: atom_id res chain seq x y z
N MET A 1 19.44 7.21 -4.75
CA MET A 1 18.09 7.28 -5.38
C MET A 1 17.11 6.49 -4.54
N LYS A 2 15.91 7.02 -4.28
CA LYS A 2 14.81 6.21 -3.75
C LYS A 2 14.28 5.34 -4.89
N LYS A 3 14.16 4.02 -4.69
CA LYS A 3 13.69 3.08 -5.72
C LYS A 3 12.22 2.75 -5.47
N SER A 4 11.39 2.98 -6.48
CA SER A 4 10.01 2.50 -6.49
C SER A 4 9.96 1.04 -6.95
N ILE A 5 8.93 0.32 -6.53
CA ILE A 5 8.60 -1.02 -7.01
C ILE A 5 7.30 -1.01 -7.81
N GLU A 6 7.16 -1.99 -8.68
CA GLU A 6 5.94 -2.24 -9.42
C GLU A 6 5.38 -3.61 -9.04
N ILE A 7 4.12 -3.62 -8.62
CA ILE A 7 3.40 -4.84 -8.22
C ILE A 7 2.03 -4.88 -8.88
N ARG A 8 1.45 -6.08 -8.95
CA ARG A 8 0.07 -6.31 -9.39
C ARG A 8 -0.66 -7.05 -8.28
N ALA A 9 -1.73 -6.47 -7.76
CA ALA A 9 -2.42 -6.99 -6.58
C ALA A 9 -3.90 -6.61 -6.59
N VAL A 10 -4.71 -7.32 -5.80
CA VAL A 10 -6.11 -6.94 -5.55
C VAL A 10 -6.11 -5.70 -4.66
N VAL A 11 -7.05 -4.78 -4.90
CA VAL A 11 -7.17 -3.55 -4.09
C VAL A 11 -8.55 -3.42 -3.46
N ASN A 12 -8.59 -2.81 -2.28
CA ASN A 12 -9.83 -2.53 -1.56
C ASN A 12 -9.73 -1.19 -0.81
N TYR A 13 -10.82 -0.77 -0.17
CA TYR A 13 -10.87 0.48 0.62
C TYR A 13 -10.39 1.70 -0.20
N LEU A 14 -10.90 1.80 -1.43
CA LEU A 14 -10.50 2.82 -2.40
C LEU A 14 -11.00 4.21 -2.00
N HIS A 15 -10.06 5.12 -1.78
CA HIS A 15 -10.26 6.56 -1.64
C HIS A 15 -9.35 7.28 -2.64
N LEU A 16 -9.70 7.16 -3.93
CA LEU A 16 -8.89 7.68 -5.04
C LEU A 16 -9.52 8.90 -5.73
N SER A 17 -10.85 9.01 -5.72
CA SER A 17 -11.55 10.21 -6.19
C SER A 17 -11.53 11.32 -5.15
N GLU A 18 -11.66 10.97 -3.88
CA GLU A 18 -11.70 11.90 -2.76
C GLU A 18 -10.69 11.46 -1.68
N PRO A 19 -9.75 12.34 -1.29
CA PRO A 19 -8.80 12.03 -0.24
C PRO A 19 -9.50 12.13 1.12
N ILE A 20 -9.14 11.23 2.04
CA ILE A 20 -9.66 11.25 3.40
C ILE A 20 -8.55 11.57 4.40
N ARG A 21 -8.91 12.18 5.53
CA ARG A 21 -8.01 12.43 6.65
C ARG A 21 -8.46 11.60 7.86
N ARG A 22 -7.60 10.70 8.35
CA ARG A 22 -7.87 10.00 9.61
C ARG A 22 -7.55 10.91 10.80
N PRO A 23 -8.18 10.71 11.98
CA PRO A 23 -7.93 11.54 13.16
C PRO A 23 -6.44 11.63 13.56
N THR A 24 -5.68 10.55 13.33
CA THR A 24 -4.24 10.47 13.66
C THR A 24 -3.33 11.11 12.61
N GLU A 25 -3.88 11.59 11.49
CA GLU A 25 -3.11 12.09 10.36
C GLU A 25 -3.16 13.62 10.27
N ARG A 26 -2.00 14.22 9.94
CA ARG A 26 -1.88 15.67 9.75
C ARG A 26 -2.43 16.16 8.40
N LYS A 27 -2.50 15.28 7.40
CA LYS A 27 -2.90 15.59 6.03
C LYS A 27 -4.03 14.67 5.57
N SER A 28 -4.73 15.06 4.52
CA SER A 28 -5.60 14.17 3.77
C SER A 28 -4.79 13.33 2.80
N TYR A 29 -5.20 12.08 2.59
CA TYR A 29 -4.53 11.16 1.69
C TYR A 29 -5.54 10.44 0.79
N TYR A 30 -5.19 10.36 -0.48
CA TYR A 30 -5.68 9.30 -1.35
C TYR A 30 -5.10 7.98 -0.86
N ARG A 31 -5.91 6.93 -0.75
CA ARG A 31 -5.43 5.65 -0.22
C ARG A 31 -6.22 4.46 -0.72
N LEU A 32 -5.60 3.31 -0.58
CA LEU A 32 -6.21 2.01 -0.78
C LEU A 32 -5.47 0.97 0.06
N ASP A 33 -6.15 -0.13 0.34
CA ASP A 33 -5.52 -1.33 0.87
C ASP A 33 -5.12 -2.22 -0.31
N VAL A 34 -3.85 -2.64 -0.30
CA VAL A 34 -3.27 -3.60 -1.24
C VAL A 34 -3.34 -4.98 -0.60
N LEU A 35 -3.95 -5.93 -1.29
CA LEU A 35 -4.15 -7.31 -0.87
C LEU A 35 -3.23 -8.22 -1.66
N VAL A 36 -2.30 -8.88 -0.98
CA VAL A 36 -1.35 -9.82 -1.58
C VAL A 36 -1.66 -11.21 -1.05
N PRO A 37 -2.05 -12.18 -1.90
CA PRO A 37 -2.25 -13.56 -1.47
C PRO A 37 -1.03 -14.11 -0.73
N LYS A 38 -1.27 -14.91 0.33
CA LYS A 38 -0.19 -15.48 1.16
C LYS A 38 0.73 -16.44 0.38
N ASP A 39 0.27 -16.95 -0.76
CA ASP A 39 1.01 -17.83 -1.67
C ASP A 39 1.71 -17.09 -2.83
N ASP A 40 1.51 -15.78 -3.00
CA ASP A 40 2.22 -14.97 -4.00
C ASP A 40 3.61 -14.53 -3.48
N ASN A 41 4.49 -15.53 -3.35
CA ASN A 41 5.87 -15.32 -2.90
C ASN A 41 6.61 -14.29 -3.76
N SER A 42 6.32 -14.22 -5.06
CA SER A 42 7.00 -13.32 -5.99
C SER A 42 6.74 -11.84 -5.68
N THR A 43 5.50 -11.50 -5.33
CA THR A 43 5.12 -10.13 -4.95
C THR A 43 5.62 -9.81 -3.54
N LEU A 44 5.55 -10.78 -2.62
CA LEU A 44 6.03 -10.62 -1.25
C LEU A 44 7.55 -10.37 -1.21
N GLU A 45 8.34 -11.13 -1.97
CA GLU A 45 9.79 -10.93 -2.08
C GLU A 45 10.12 -9.52 -2.58
N LYS A 46 9.46 -9.05 -3.65
CA LYS A 46 9.65 -7.68 -4.16
C LYS A 46 9.37 -6.61 -3.11
N ILE A 47 8.33 -6.80 -2.30
CA ILE A 47 8.00 -5.87 -1.21
C ILE A 47 9.10 -5.87 -0.16
N VAL A 48 9.53 -7.05 0.30
CA VAL A 48 10.57 -7.21 1.33
C VAL A 48 11.90 -6.61 0.87
N GLU A 49 12.36 -6.93 -0.33
CA GLU A 49 13.60 -6.41 -0.90
C GLU A 49 13.58 -4.88 -1.00
N ALA A 50 12.45 -4.30 -1.41
CA ALA A 50 12.30 -2.85 -1.52
C ALA A 50 12.48 -2.15 -0.17
N ILE A 51 12.00 -2.79 0.90
CA ILE A 51 12.11 -2.26 2.26
C ILE A 51 13.53 -2.43 2.79
N TRP A 52 14.15 -3.59 2.58
CA TRP A 52 15.54 -3.82 2.98
C TRP A 52 16.50 -2.85 2.29
N ALA A 53 16.26 -2.53 1.02
CA ALA A 53 17.01 -1.53 0.28
C ALA A 53 16.94 -0.12 0.91
N MET A 54 15.99 0.14 1.81
CA MET A 54 15.93 1.39 2.58
C MET A 54 16.88 1.42 3.78
N GLY A 55 17.57 0.33 4.10
CA GLY A 55 18.45 0.21 5.26
C GLY A 55 17.70 0.38 6.59
N VAL A 56 16.42 0.01 6.64
CA VAL A 56 15.64 -0.03 7.88
C VAL A 56 15.90 -1.40 8.51
N LYS A 57 16.53 -1.43 9.69
CA LYS A 57 16.47 -2.61 10.56
C LYS A 57 15.04 -2.67 11.08
N LEU A 58 14.24 -3.52 10.46
CA LEU A 58 12.87 -3.75 10.85
C LEU A 58 12.95 -4.68 12.06
N ASP A 59 13.12 -4.10 13.25
CA ASP A 59 12.89 -4.84 14.47
C ASP A 59 11.35 -4.99 14.55
N ASP A 60 10.84 -6.07 13.97
CA ASP A 60 9.45 -6.55 14.04
C ASP A 60 8.33 -5.53 13.73
N THR A 61 8.48 -4.74 12.67
CA THR A 61 7.40 -3.82 12.27
C THR A 61 6.36 -4.49 11.38
N ASP A 62 5.09 -4.34 11.76
CA ASP A 62 3.82 -4.61 11.05
C ASP A 62 3.79 -4.08 9.59
N LEU A 63 4.64 -4.64 8.73
CA LEU A 63 4.73 -4.27 7.31
C LEU A 63 3.50 -4.72 6.55
N LEU A 64 3.16 -5.98 6.80
CA LEU A 64 2.08 -6.73 6.20
C LEU A 64 1.20 -7.19 7.36
N LYS A 65 -0.02 -6.68 7.37
CA LYS A 65 -1.02 -7.09 8.34
C LYS A 65 -1.66 -8.39 7.87
N ASP A 66 -2.00 -9.27 8.79
CA ASP A 66 -2.74 -10.48 8.44
C ASP A 66 -4.19 -10.11 8.08
N GLY A 67 -4.58 -10.38 6.84
CA GLY A 67 -5.93 -10.13 6.36
C GLY A 67 -6.99 -11.03 7.00
N ASP A 68 -6.59 -12.20 7.50
CA ASP A 68 -7.50 -13.11 8.21
C ASP A 68 -8.01 -12.50 9.53
N GLU A 69 -7.21 -11.64 10.17
CA GLU A 69 -7.57 -10.92 11.40
C GLU A 69 -8.59 -9.80 11.16
N LYS A 70 -8.75 -9.35 9.92
CA LYS A 70 -9.61 -8.20 9.57
C LYS A 70 -11.10 -8.55 9.46
N GLY A 71 -11.44 -9.85 9.40
CA GLY A 71 -12.83 -10.33 9.41
C GLY A 71 -13.66 -10.01 8.15
N HIS A 72 -13.05 -9.53 7.07
CA HIS A 72 -13.73 -9.21 5.81
C HIS A 72 -13.29 -10.17 4.70
N THR A 73 -14.23 -10.72 3.94
CA THR A 73 -14.00 -11.82 2.98
C THR A 73 -12.87 -11.55 1.97
N LEU A 74 -12.80 -10.33 1.41
CA LEU A 74 -11.73 -9.92 0.49
C LEU A 74 -10.31 -9.96 1.08
N TYR A 75 -10.16 -9.97 2.41
CA TYR A 75 -8.85 -10.02 3.07
C TYR A 75 -8.41 -11.44 3.43
N LYS A 76 -9.33 -12.40 3.36
CA LYS A 76 -9.06 -13.78 3.75
C LYS A 76 -7.95 -14.38 2.88
N GLY A 77 -6.98 -15.04 3.52
CA GLY A 77 -5.84 -15.67 2.86
C GLY A 77 -4.83 -14.68 2.25
N CYS A 78 -4.92 -13.39 2.57
CA CYS A 78 -4.02 -12.36 2.08
C CYS A 78 -3.25 -11.70 3.22
N TYR A 79 -2.04 -11.27 2.93
CA TYR A 79 -1.43 -10.16 3.63
C TYR A 79 -1.96 -8.85 3.05
N TYR A 80 -1.98 -7.78 3.86
CA TYR A 80 -2.35 -6.46 3.35
C TYR A 80 -1.57 -5.31 3.96
N PHE A 81 -1.47 -4.23 3.20
CA PHE A 81 -0.92 -2.95 3.65
C PHE A 81 -1.65 -1.79 2.98
N THR A 82 -1.59 -0.60 3.56
CA THR A 82 -2.20 0.60 2.98
C THR A 82 -1.18 1.36 2.16
N ALA A 83 -1.45 1.54 0.86
CA ALA A 83 -0.73 2.47 0.00
C ALA A 83 -1.44 3.84 0.01
N LYS A 84 -0.68 4.93 0.12
CA LYS A 84 -1.28 6.28 0.23
C LYS A 84 -0.48 7.38 -0.44
N ARG A 85 -1.15 8.41 -0.93
CA ARG A 85 -0.53 9.64 -1.46
C ARG A 85 -1.18 10.85 -0.79
N ALA A 86 -0.37 11.78 -0.31
CA ALA A 86 -0.89 13.00 0.30
C ALA A 86 -1.60 13.85 -0.76
N SER A 87 -2.71 14.48 -0.40
CA SER A 87 -3.54 15.24 -1.33
C SER A 87 -2.93 16.58 -1.76
N ASP A 88 -1.90 17.03 -1.07
CA ASP A 88 -1.15 18.26 -1.35
C ASP A 88 0.05 18.04 -2.28
N LEU A 89 0.27 16.81 -2.74
CA LEU A 89 1.24 16.49 -3.79
C LEU A 89 0.56 16.53 -5.16
N ASP A 90 1.38 16.57 -6.22
CA ASP A 90 0.90 16.51 -7.60
C ASP A 90 -0.10 15.36 -7.79
N PRO A 91 -1.10 15.51 -8.67
CA PRO A 91 -2.05 14.45 -8.97
C PRO A 91 -1.35 13.14 -9.34
N MET A 92 -1.86 12.04 -8.79
CA MET A 92 -1.43 10.70 -9.16
C MET A 92 -1.97 10.34 -10.54
N LYS A 93 -1.17 9.63 -11.35
CA LYS A 93 -1.67 9.02 -12.58
C LYS A 93 -2.57 7.82 -12.24
N ILE A 94 -3.83 7.91 -12.63
CA ILE A 94 -4.85 6.86 -12.48
C ILE A 94 -5.36 6.48 -13.87
N GLU A 95 -5.31 5.20 -14.22
CA GLU A 95 -5.83 4.66 -15.47
C GLU A 95 -6.89 3.60 -15.20
N GLY A 96 -7.96 3.56 -16.00
CA GLY A 96 -9.08 2.63 -15.82
C GLY A 96 -10.10 3.06 -14.76
N ILE A 97 -11.05 2.18 -14.44
CA ILE A 97 -12.16 2.47 -13.51
C ILE A 97 -11.84 1.89 -12.11
N PRO A 98 -11.69 2.71 -11.06
CA PRO A 98 -11.45 2.22 -9.72
C PRO A 98 -12.62 1.39 -9.17
N ARG A 99 -12.35 0.15 -8.74
CA ARG A 99 -13.35 -0.74 -8.14
C ARG A 99 -12.75 -1.60 -7.03
N ASN A 100 -13.43 -1.69 -5.88
CA ASN A 100 -12.99 -2.58 -4.80
C ASN A 100 -13.04 -4.03 -5.26
N GLY A 101 -12.03 -4.82 -4.89
CA GLY A 101 -11.89 -6.22 -5.26
C GLY A 101 -11.33 -6.46 -6.66
N THR A 102 -10.95 -5.41 -7.40
CA THR A 102 -10.28 -5.58 -8.70
C THR A 102 -8.77 -5.68 -8.57
N VAL A 103 -8.13 -6.24 -9.58
CA VAL A 103 -6.67 -6.28 -9.70
C VAL A 103 -6.17 -4.98 -10.34
N ALA A 104 -5.15 -4.38 -9.73
CA ALA A 104 -4.51 -3.18 -10.24
C ALA A 104 -2.98 -3.34 -10.28
N SER A 105 -2.37 -2.78 -11.32
CA SER A 105 -0.92 -2.59 -11.40
C SER A 105 -0.57 -1.26 -10.75
N MET A 106 0.39 -1.27 -9.83
CA MET A 106 0.72 -0.11 -9.00
C MET A 106 2.22 0.12 -8.96
N LYS A 107 2.60 1.40 -9.03
CA LYS A 107 3.96 1.85 -8.71
C LYS A 107 3.97 2.41 -7.29
N LEU A 108 4.80 1.82 -6.44
CA LEU A 108 4.87 2.12 -5.01
C LEU A 108 6.27 2.56 -4.63
N LEU A 109 6.37 3.65 -3.88
CA LEU A 109 7.61 4.10 -3.28
C LEU A 109 7.59 3.81 -1.78
N PRO A 110 8.44 2.89 -1.27
CA PRO A 110 8.52 2.65 0.16
C PRO A 110 9.20 3.84 0.86
N LEU A 111 8.65 4.25 2.00
CA LEU A 111 9.07 5.42 2.77
C LEU A 111 9.20 5.05 4.24
N ARG A 112 10.25 5.58 4.89
CA ARG A 112 10.39 5.49 6.34
C ARG A 112 9.26 6.31 6.97
N ALA A 113 8.58 5.71 7.93
CA ALA A 113 7.52 6.31 8.71
C ALA A 113 7.80 6.10 10.19
N TYR A 114 6.98 6.73 11.03
CA TYR A 114 6.95 6.48 12.46
C TYR A 114 5.50 6.36 12.90
N VAL A 115 5.18 5.33 13.70
CA VAL A 115 3.86 5.09 14.28
C VAL A 115 4.04 4.98 15.79
N GLY A 116 3.40 5.87 16.55
CA GLY A 116 3.58 5.90 18.01
C GLY A 116 5.03 6.15 18.47
N GLY A 117 5.87 6.75 17.63
CA GLY A 117 7.30 6.95 17.91
C GLY A 117 8.21 5.80 17.50
N ALA A 118 7.66 4.63 17.16
CA ALA A 118 8.43 3.50 16.65
C ALA A 118 8.70 3.64 15.14
N PRO A 119 9.90 3.28 14.65
CA PRO A 119 10.17 3.17 13.22
C PRO A 119 9.14 2.28 12.52
N SER A 120 8.75 2.65 11.32
CA SER A 120 7.80 1.89 10.50
C SER A 120 8.05 2.18 9.01
N VAL A 121 7.29 1.54 8.14
CA VAL A 121 7.34 1.76 6.70
C VAL A 121 5.94 2.03 6.18
N THR A 122 5.84 2.96 5.24
CA THR A 122 4.61 3.24 4.50
C THR A 122 4.92 3.19 3.01
N PHE A 123 3.94 2.80 2.20
CA PHE A 123 4.05 2.85 0.76
C PHE A 123 3.36 4.09 0.22
N ARG A 124 4.13 4.93 -0.50
CA ARG A 124 3.55 6.01 -1.30
C ARG A 124 3.04 5.44 -2.60
N LEU A 125 1.77 5.71 -2.91
CA LEU A 125 1.20 5.37 -4.21
C LEU A 125 1.63 6.42 -5.26
N GLU A 126 2.40 5.99 -6.26
CA GLU A 126 2.92 6.88 -7.31
C GLU A 126 2.04 6.88 -8.56
N SER A 127 1.53 5.71 -8.95
CA SER A 127 0.56 5.54 -10.03
C SER A 127 -0.20 4.22 -9.86
N ILE A 128 -1.39 4.14 -10.45
CA ILE A 128 -2.21 2.94 -10.46
C ILE A 128 -2.95 2.79 -11.80
N SER A 129 -2.98 1.57 -12.32
CA SER A 129 -3.70 1.19 -13.53
C SER A 129 -4.60 0.00 -13.24
N PHE A 130 -5.91 0.20 -13.39
CA PHE A 130 -6.93 -0.81 -13.17
C PHE A 130 -7.08 -1.66 -14.44
N SER A 131 -7.01 -2.98 -14.31
CA SER A 131 -7.32 -3.88 -15.44
C SER A 131 -8.83 -3.81 -15.72
N ASN A 132 -9.21 -3.70 -17.00
CA ASN A 132 -10.61 -3.83 -17.44
C ASN A 132 -11.13 -5.26 -17.25
#